data_AF-A0A9E1TMZ3-F1
#
_entry.id   AF-A0A9E1TMZ3-F1
#
_cell.length_a   1.000
_cell.length_b   1.000
_cell.length_c   1.000
_cell.angle_alpha   90.00
_cell.angle_beta   90.00
_cell.angle_gamma   90.00
#
_symmetry.space_group_name_H-M   'P 1'
#
loop_
_entity.id
_entity.type
_entity.pdbx_description
1 polymer ?
#
loop_
_entity_poly.entity_id
_entity_poly.type
_entity_poly.pdbx_seq_one_letter_code
_entity_poly.pdbx_strand_id
1 'polypeptide(L)' 'SDDLADTVDYGGLTGLVAGIADGESFDLLERFAGRIAEATLGIDGVDAVTVVVRKLRPPVPEDLATSGVRIHRTS' A
#
# COMPACT_ATOMS: atom_id res chain seq x y z
N SER A 1 11.08 23.92 -12.93
CA SER A 1 11.54 22.57 -13.31
C SER A 1 10.50 21.65 -12.71
N ASP A 2 9.40 21.45 -13.42
CA ASP A 2 8.30 20.54 -13.04
C ASP A 2 8.58 19.18 -13.67
N ASP A 3 9.79 18.66 -13.45
CA ASP A 3 10.15 17.33 -13.95
C ASP A 3 9.59 16.30 -12.98
N LEU A 4 8.48 15.69 -13.39
CA LEU A 4 7.87 14.53 -12.73
C LEU A 4 8.86 13.36 -12.60
N ALA A 5 10.01 13.40 -13.30
CA ALA A 5 11.09 12.43 -13.22
C ALA A 5 11.89 12.47 -11.89
N ASP A 6 11.86 13.58 -11.14
CA ASP A 6 12.43 13.67 -9.78
C ASP A 6 11.40 13.29 -8.69
N THR A 7 10.20 12.87 -9.09
CA THR A 7 9.08 12.58 -8.20
C THR A 7 8.56 11.18 -8.44
N VAL A 8 8.15 10.48 -7.38
CA VAL A 8 7.49 9.18 -7.54
C VAL A 8 6.15 9.40 -8.27
N ASP A 9 5.99 8.79 -9.44
CA ASP A 9 4.74 8.82 -10.20
C ASP A 9 3.62 8.16 -9.40
N TYR A 10 2.77 8.98 -8.80
CA TYR A 10 1.62 8.51 -8.04
C TYR A 10 0.58 7.83 -8.94
N GLY A 11 0.53 8.15 -10.24
CA GLY A 11 -0.30 7.48 -11.22
C GLY A 11 0.10 6.02 -11.38
N GLY A 12 1.38 5.77 -11.70
CA GLY A 12 1.97 4.44 -11.73
C GLY A 12 1.83 3.68 -10.41
N LEU A 13 2.04 4.35 -9.28
CA LEU A 13 1.90 3.74 -7.95
C LEU A 13 0.46 3.29 -7.68
N THR A 14 -0.55 4.10 -8.04
CA THR A 14 -1.95 3.69 -7.85
C THR A 14 -2.33 2.50 -8.72
N GLY A 15 -1.86 2.46 -9.97
CA GLY A 15 -2.05 1.32 -10.87
C GLY A 15 -1.38 0.03 -10.34
N LEU A 16 -0.17 0.14 -9.81
CA LEU A 16 0.55 -0.96 -9.17
C LEU A 16 -0.21 -1.53 -7.97
N VAL A 17 -0.71 -0.66 -7.09
CA VAL A 17 -1.48 -1.09 -5.90
C VAL A 17 -2.79 -1.76 -6.30
N ALA A 18 -3.51 -1.20 -7.29
CA ALA A 18 -4.74 -1.80 -7.80
C ALA A 18 -4.49 -3.19 -8.41
N GLY A 19 -3.42 -3.33 -9.21
CA GLY A 19 -3.04 -4.62 -9.79
C GLY A 19 -2.73 -5.69 -8.74
N ILE A 20 -2.06 -5.33 -7.64
CA ILE A 20 -1.80 -6.25 -6.52
C ILE A 20 -3.12 -6.63 -5.83
N ALA A 21 -4.00 -5.67 -5.59
CA ALA A 21 -5.28 -5.90 -4.93
C ALA A 21 -6.22 -6.82 -5.72
N ASP A 22 -6.23 -6.69 -7.05
CA ASP A 22 -7.10 -7.46 -7.95
C ASP A 22 -6.49 -8.83 -8.33
N GLY A 23 -5.16 -8.93 -8.39
CA GLY A 23 -4.45 -10.13 -8.85
C GLY A 23 -4.13 -11.15 -7.77
N GLU A 24 -4.11 -10.76 -6.50
CA GLU A 24 -3.70 -11.60 -5.38
C GLU A 24 -4.79 -11.66 -4.29
N SER A 25 -4.98 -12.83 -3.67
CA SER A 25 -5.86 -12.98 -2.50
C SER A 25 -5.03 -12.97 -1.22
N PHE A 26 -5.45 -12.16 -0.25
CA PHE A 26 -4.75 -12.00 1.03
C PHE A 26 -5.66 -12.33 2.21
N ASP A 27 -5.22 -13.25 3.07
CA ASP A 27 -5.93 -13.60 4.31
C ASP A 27 -5.79 -12.51 5.39
N LEU A 28 -4.70 -11.73 5.33
CA LEU A 28 -4.32 -10.73 6.34
C LEU A 28 -4.01 -9.39 5.69
N LEU A 29 -4.43 -8.30 6.37
CA LEU A 29 -4.15 -6.93 5.92
C LEU A 29 -2.65 -6.63 5.94
N GLU A 30 -1.93 -7.21 6.88
CA GLU A 30 -0.48 -7.11 7.06
C GLU A 30 0.26 -7.65 5.84
N ARG A 31 -0.23 -8.78 5.28
CA ARG A 31 0.38 -9.39 4.10
C ARG A 31 0.17 -8.53 2.86
N PHE A 32 -1.03 -7.99 2.70
CA PHE A 32 -1.31 -7.05 1.62
C PHE A 32 -0.49 -5.76 1.75
N ALA A 33 -0.43 -5.17 2.94
CA ALA A 33 0.37 -3.98 3.21
C ALA A 33 1.86 -4.23 2.95
N GLY A 34 2.38 -5.39 3.37
CA GLY A 34 3.76 -5.81 3.12
C GLY A 34 4.06 -5.95 1.63
N ARG A 35 3.17 -6.60 0.87
CA ARG A 35 3.30 -6.76 -0.57
C ARG A 35 3.34 -5.42 -1.32
N ILE A 36 2.52 -4.46 -0.92
CA ILE A 36 2.57 -3.08 -1.43
C ILE A 36 3.92 -2.46 -1.11
N ALA A 37 4.37 -2.54 0.15
CA ALA A 37 5.63 -1.94 0.57
C ALA A 37 6.84 -2.48 -0.22
N GLU A 38 6.91 -3.80 -0.42
CA GLU A 38 7.94 -4.45 -1.23
C GLU A 38 7.92 -3.95 -2.67
N ALA A 39 6.74 -3.84 -3.28
CA ALA A 39 6.59 -3.36 -4.63
C ALA A 39 6.97 -1.88 -4.77
N THR A 40 6.64 -1.05 -3.78
CA THR A 40 6.97 0.39 -3.77
C THR A 40 8.47 0.63 -3.54
N LEU A 41 9.13 -0.16 -2.68
CA LEU A 41 10.58 -0.07 -2.48
C LEU A 41 11.39 -0.57 -3.69
N GLY A 42 10.79 -1.36 -4.59
CA GLY A 42 11.40 -1.73 -5.85
C GLY A 42 11.42 -0.63 -6.91
N ILE A 43 10.86 0.55 -6.62
CA ILE A 43 10.88 1.71 -7.50
C ILE A 43 12.15 2.51 -7.23
N ASP A 44 12.93 2.78 -8.29
CA ASP A 44 14.14 3.59 -8.19
C ASP A 44 13.85 4.95 -7.55
N GLY A 45 14.68 5.34 -6.58
CA GLY A 45 14.53 6.60 -5.84
C GLY A 45 13.60 6.53 -4.62
N VAL A 46 13.03 5.37 -4.27
CA VAL A 46 12.25 5.19 -3.04
C VAL A 46 13.11 4.60 -1.93
N ASP A 47 13.54 5.44 -0.98
CA ASP A 47 14.32 4.98 0.17
C ASP A 47 13.45 4.37 1.29
N ALA A 48 12.21 4.84 1.41
CA ALA A 48 11.29 4.42 2.46
C ALA A 48 9.84 4.56 2.04
N VAL A 49 8.98 3.70 2.59
CA VAL A 49 7.54 3.72 2.34
C VAL A 49 6.76 3.53 3.64
N THR A 50 5.65 4.24 3.76
CA THR A 50 4.64 3.98 4.78
C THR A 50 3.34 3.56 4.11
N VAL A 51 2.88 2.35 4.40
CA VAL A 51 1.64 1.80 3.85
C VAL A 51 0.57 1.79 4.93
N VAL A 52 -0.60 2.36 4.63
CA VAL A 52 -1.78 2.34 5.50
C VAL A 52 -2.91 1.65 4.76
N VAL A 53 -3.39 0.53 5.31
CA VAL A 53 -4.54 -0.21 4.78
C VAL A 53 -5.68 -0.12 5.77
N ARG A 54 -6.85 0.33 5.31
CA ARG A 54 -8.07 0.45 6.13
C ARG A 54 -9.21 -0.37 5.54
N LYS A 55 -9.81 -1.23 6.36
CA LYS A 55 -11.13 -1.80 6.11
C LYS A 55 -12.18 -0.87 6.69
N LEU A 56 -12.96 -0.25 5.81
CA LEU A 56 -14.03 0.68 6.19
C LEU A 56 -15.25 -0.01 6.79
N ARG A 57 -15.39 -1.33 6.55
CA ARG A 57 -16.47 -2.17 7.08
C ARG A 57 -15.88 -3.53 7.45
N PRO A 58 -15.21 -3.64 8.60
CA PRO A 58 -14.66 -4.92 9.04
C PRO A 58 -15.79 -5.91 9.37
N PRO A 59 -15.66 -7.19 8.99
CA PRO A 59 -16.69 -8.20 9.25
C PRO A 59 -16.55 -8.72 10.69
N VAL A 60 -16.78 -7.84 11.68
CA VAL A 60 -16.72 -8.16 13.11
C VAL A 60 -18.05 -7.79 13.77
N PRO A 61 -18.46 -8.50 14.84
CA PRO A 61 -19.73 -8.26 15.51
C PRO A 61 -19.75 -6.99 16.37
N GLU A 62 -18.60 -6.46 16.76
CA GLU A 62 -18.48 -5.22 17.54
C GLU A 62 -18.71 -3.97 16.68
N ASP A 63 -19.19 -2.89 17.30
CA ASP A 63 -19.36 -1.58 16.64
C ASP A 63 -17.99 -0.90 16.44
N LEU A 64 -17.32 -1.32 15.36
CA LEU A 64 -16.02 -0.81 14.96
C LEU A 64 -16.14 -0.07 13.62
N ALA A 65 -15.98 1.25 13.66
CA ALA A 65 -16.11 2.10 12.48
C ALA A 65 -15.10 1.75 11.37
N THR A 66 -13.84 1.50 11.71
CA THR A 66 -12.82 1.02 10.77
C THR A 66 -11.75 0.20 11.50
N SER A 67 -11.17 -0.77 10.82
CA SER A 67 -9.91 -1.42 11.25
C SER A 67 -8.83 -1.22 10.19
N GLY A 68 -7.56 -1.37 10.56
CA GLY A 68 -6.48 -1.20 9.60
C GLY A 68 -5.10 -1.46 10.19
N VAL A 69 -4.12 -1.49 9.29
CA VAL A 69 -2.70 -1.65 9.61
C VAL A 69 -1.90 -0.49 9.03
N ARG A 70 -0.85 -0.10 9.74
CA ARG A 70 0.15 0.86 9.26
C ARG A 70 1.52 0.22 9.41
N ILE A 71 2.26 0.10 8.31
CA ILE A 71 3.62 -0.39 8.32
C ILE A 71 4.57 0.65 7.73
N HIS A 72 5.82 0.62 8.20
CA HIS A 72 6.92 1.40 7.66
C HIS A 72 8.05 0.46 7.29
N ARG A 73 8.64 0.69 6.12
CA ARG A 73 9.76 -0.09 5.57
C ARG A 73 10.75 0.85 4.89
N THR A 74 12.02 0.48 4.93
CA THR A 74 13.13 1.14 4.25
C THR A 74 13.83 0.11 3.37
N SER A 75 14.49 0.55 2.29
CA SER A 75 15.33 -0.31 1.46
C SER A 75 16.57 -0.81 2.21
#